data_AF-A0A514XEU2-F1
#
_entry.id   AF-A0A514XEU2-F1
#
_cell.length_a   1.000
_cell.length_b   1.000
_cell.length_c   1.000
_cell.angle_alpha   90.00
_cell.angle_beta   90.00
_cell.angle_gamma   90.00
#
_symmetry.space_group_name_H-M   'P 1'
#
loop_
_entity.id
_entity.type
_entity.pdbx_description
1 polymer ?
#
loop_
_entity_poly.entity_id
_entity_poly.type
_entity_poly.pdbx_seq_one_letter_code
_entity_poly.pdbx_strand_id
1 'polypeptide(L)' 'MSQVKKNCRNMNHGKSNPPVSYCPNCGEKFKAGAIRSCDRSKHLERRKQGSLFCCDCGKDLKTL' A
#
# COMPACT_ATOMS: atom_id res chain seq x y z
N MET A 1 -18.11 2.70 -10.47
CA MET A 1 -18.37 1.79 -9.33
C MET A 1 -17.03 1.34 -8.77
N SER A 2 -16.51 1.98 -7.72
CA SER A 2 -15.31 1.50 -7.03
C SER A 2 -15.76 0.43 -6.07
N GLN A 3 -15.73 -0.82 -6.54
CA GLN A 3 -16.13 -1.98 -5.77
C GLN A 3 -15.05 -2.25 -4.72
N VAL A 4 -15.10 -1.53 -3.59
CA VAL A 4 -14.27 -1.77 -2.42
C VAL A 4 -14.34 -3.27 -2.10
N LYS A 5 -13.32 -4.02 -2.51
CA LYS A 5 -13.19 -5.41 -2.09
C LYS A 5 -13.00 -5.36 -0.59
N LYS A 6 -14.06 -5.71 0.15
CA LYS A 6 -14.14 -5.77 1.62
C LYS A 6 -12.99 -6.54 2.30
N ASN A 7 -12.15 -7.25 1.54
CA ASN A 7 -11.09 -8.12 2.05
C ASN A 7 -9.67 -7.70 1.62
N CYS A 8 -9.45 -6.53 1.01
CA CYS A 8 -8.08 -6.11 0.74
C CYS A 8 -7.40 -5.65 2.03
N ARG A 9 -6.39 -6.40 2.47
CA ARG A 9 -5.57 -6.07 3.64
C ARG A 9 -4.65 -4.87 3.39
N ASN A 10 -4.52 -4.43 2.15
CA ASN A 10 -3.77 -3.23 1.81
C ASN A 10 -4.61 -1.99 2.17
N MET A 11 -4.18 -1.26 3.19
CA MET A 11 -4.91 -0.11 3.72
C MET A 11 -4.94 1.11 2.77
N ASN A 12 -4.27 1.05 1.61
CA ASN A 12 -4.26 2.16 0.66
C ASN A 12 -5.64 2.41 0.02
N HIS A 13 -6.56 1.44 0.02
CA HIS A 13 -7.93 1.65 -0.50
C HIS A 13 -8.74 2.69 0.28
N GLY A 14 -8.43 2.90 1.57
CA GLY A 14 -9.11 3.91 2.39
C GLY A 14 -8.56 5.32 2.22
N LYS A 15 -7.51 5.52 1.41
CA LYS A 15 -6.88 6.83 1.22
C LYS A 15 -7.54 7.56 0.06
N SER A 16 -7.87 8.83 0.26
CA SER A 16 -8.33 9.72 -0.82
C SER A 16 -7.26 9.96 -1.89
N ASN A 17 -5.98 9.79 -1.52
CA ASN A 17 -4.84 9.91 -2.44
C ASN A 17 -3.84 8.77 -2.17
N PRO A 18 -4.12 7.55 -2.65
CA PRO A 18 -3.26 6.39 -2.42
C PRO A 18 -1.94 6.56 -3.15
N PRO A 19 -0.80 6.12 -2.60
CA PRO A 19 0.50 6.36 -3.20
C PRO A 19 0.76 5.59 -4.50
N VAL A 20 -0.09 4.62 -4.87
CA VAL A 20 0.09 3.75 -6.04
C VAL A 20 -1.14 3.80 -6.94
N SER A 21 -0.97 3.56 -8.23
CA SER A 21 -2.06 3.56 -9.23
C SER A 21 -2.85 2.26 -9.27
N TYR A 22 -2.36 1.25 -8.59
CA TYR A 22 -3.04 -0.02 -8.43
C TYR A 22 -2.65 -0.67 -7.11
N CYS A 23 -3.55 -1.48 -6.54
CA CYS A 23 -3.26 -2.28 -5.37
C CYS A 23 -2.49 -3.54 -5.78
N PRO A 24 -1.24 -3.72 -5.35
CA PRO A 24 -0.51 -4.96 -5.64
C PRO A 24 -1.10 -6.19 -4.94
N ASN A 25 -2.01 -5.99 -3.97
CA ASN A 25 -2.65 -7.09 -3.25
C ASN A 25 -3.94 -7.59 -3.91
N CYS A 26 -4.73 -6.72 -4.54
CA CYS A 26 -6.03 -7.11 -5.12
C CYS A 26 -6.19 -6.78 -6.61
N GLY A 27 -5.22 -6.08 -7.21
CA GLY A 27 -5.20 -5.72 -8.63
C GLY A 27 -6.09 -4.53 -9.01
N GLU A 28 -6.82 -3.93 -8.07
CA GLU A 28 -7.68 -2.79 -8.34
C GLU A 28 -6.86 -1.57 -8.74
N LYS A 29 -7.32 -0.85 -9.78
CA LYS A 29 -6.72 0.40 -10.22
C LYS A 29 -7.41 1.58 -9.53
N PHE A 30 -6.63 2.51 -9.01
CA PHE A 30 -7.12 3.76 -8.44
C PHE A 30 -6.22 4.92 -8.90
N LYS A 31 -6.70 6.16 -8.76
CA LYS A 31 -5.88 7.32 -9.11
C LYS A 31 -4.72 7.40 -8.11
N ALA A 32 -3.49 7.24 -8.61
CA ALA A 32 -2.30 7.41 -7.80
C ALA A 32 -2.16 8.88 -7.38
N GLY A 33 -1.83 9.07 -6.11
CA GLY A 33 -1.19 10.26 -5.60
C GLY A 33 0.32 10.22 -5.80
N ALA A 34 1.02 11.17 -5.20
CA ALA A 34 2.46 11.20 -5.20
C ALA A 34 3.03 10.00 -4.41
N ILE A 35 3.81 9.14 -5.08
CA ILE A 35 4.61 8.12 -4.41
C ILE A 35 5.60 8.84 -3.50
N ARG A 36 5.57 8.53 -2.20
CA ARG A 36 6.59 9.01 -1.28
C ARG A 36 7.83 8.12 -1.41
N SER A 37 9.02 8.72 -1.41
CA SER A 37 10.27 7.95 -1.42
C SER A 37 10.35 7.06 -0.19
N CYS A 38 10.41 5.75 -0.44
CA CYS A 38 10.63 4.74 0.57
C CYS A 38 12.04 4.18 0.45
N ASP A 39 12.72 4.09 1.59
CA ASP A 39 13.99 3.41 1.75
C ASP A 39 13.83 2.08 2.51
N ARG A 40 14.88 1.28 2.52
CA ARG A 40 14.90 -0.03 3.19
C ARG A 40 14.66 0.11 4.70
N SER A 41 15.17 1.16 5.35
CA SER A 41 15.00 1.37 6.79
C SER A 41 13.54 1.62 7.14
N LYS A 42 12.83 2.48 6.39
CA LYS A 42 11.38 2.69 6.58
C LYS A 42 10.58 1.40 6.40
N HIS A 43 10.93 0.58 5.40
CA HIS A 43 10.28 -0.72 5.21
C HIS A 43 10.52 -1.67 6.40
N LEU A 44 11.75 -1.72 6.93
CA LEU A 44 12.10 -2.52 8.10
C LEU A 44 11.37 -2.03 9.36
N GLU A 45 11.28 -0.72 9.58
CA GLU A 45 10.52 -0.15 10.70
C GLU A 45 9.03 -0.51 10.63
N ARG A 46 8.42 -0.35 9.45
CA ARG A 46 7.02 -0.75 9.23
C ARG A 46 6.82 -2.24 9.46
N ARG A 47 7.77 -3.08 9.04
CA ARG A 47 7.75 -4.52 9.30
C ARG A 47 7.85 -4.83 10.79
N LYS A 48 8.75 -4.15 11.51
CA LYS A 48 8.87 -4.26 12.98
C LYS A 48 7.58 -3.86 13.70
N GLN A 49 6.84 -2.88 13.17
CA GLN A 49 5.51 -2.47 13.64
C GLN A 49 4.40 -3.47 13.25
N GLY A 50 4.72 -4.61 12.63
CA GLY A 50 3.75 -5.63 12.21
C GLY A 50 2.99 -5.29 10.93
N SER A 51 3.39 -4.25 10.19
CA SER A 51 2.75 -3.90 8.92
C SER A 51 3.11 -4.90 7.84
N LEU A 52 2.10 -5.42 7.14
CA LEU A 52 2.27 -6.33 6.00
C LEU A 52 2.58 -5.59 4.70
N PHE A 53 2.17 -4.33 4.60
CA PHE A 53 2.30 -3.50 3.41
C PHE A 53 2.84 -2.11 3.78
N CYS A 54 3.60 -1.51 2.87
CA CYS A 54 4.02 -0.13 3.00
C CYS A 54 2.86 0.80 2.65
N CYS A 55 2.43 1.64 3.59
CA CYS A 55 1.40 2.65 3.35
C CYS A 55 1.87 3.82 2.46
N ASP A 56 3.16 3.91 2.17
CA ASP A 56 3.78 5.01 1.41
C ASP A 56 4.14 4.62 -0.03
N CYS A 57 4.36 3.33 -0.32
CA CYS A 57 4.64 2.84 -1.68
C CYS A 57 3.82 1.60 -2.08
N GLY A 58 2.93 1.11 -1.22
CA GLY A 58 2.09 -0.05 -1.47
C GLY A 58 2.80 -1.40 -1.49
N LYS A 59 4.15 -1.46 -1.43
CA LYS A 59 4.93 -2.70 -1.49
C LYS A 59 4.56 -3.65 -0.36
N ASP A 60 4.56 -4.94 -0.69
CA ASP A 60 4.53 -6.01 0.30
C ASP A 60 5.83 -6.00 1.12
N LEU A 61 5.70 -5.99 2.44
CA LEU A 61 6.83 -5.95 3.38
C LEU A 61 7.19 -7.35 3.90
N LYS A 62 6.43 -8.40 3.55
CA LYS A 62 6.78 -9.78 3.93
C LYS A 62 7.93 -10.31 3.10
N THR A 63 8.07 -9.83 1.87
CA THR A 63 9.02 -10.32 0.86
C THR A 63 10.29 -9.47 0.71
N LEU A 64 10.42 -8.39 1.50
CA LEU A 64 11.53 -7.43 1.50
C LEU A 64 12.56 -7.73 2.60
#